data_AF-A0A8S1HUB0-F1
#
_entry.id   AF-A0A8S1HUB0-F1
#
_cell.length_a   1.000
_cell.length_b   1.000
_cell.length_c   1.000
_cell.angle_alpha   90.00
_cell.angle_beta   90.00
_cell.angle_gamma   90.00
#
_symmetry.space_group_name_H-M   'P 1'
#
loop_
_entity.id
_entity.type
_entity.pdbx_description
1 polymer ?
#
loop_
_entity_poly.entity_id
_entity_poly.type
_entity_poly.pdbx_seq_one_letter_code
_entity_poly.pdbx_strand_id
1 'polypeptide(L)'
;MPASFQLNVAIREHSNGDQVAFKVDGQRFEGAEKTLKFSVDSHYDVRISARPSVDVRALNIAGFDLDLKKESENETLAVWNTSGMEVSKKGTRQNITLVLRTPQGTLTKQLQSKFYPKEDSHADWGHKLTTIEWKCTMEHDVIHVVEENFR
;
A
#
# COMPACT_ATOMS: atom_id res chain seq x y z
N MET A 1 -28.15 -3.18 1.31
CA MET A 1 -26.91 -3.57 1.99
C MET A 1 -25.75 -2.93 1.24
N PRO A 2 -24.77 -2.33 1.92
CA PRO A 2 -23.58 -1.80 1.24
C PRO A 2 -22.89 -2.95 0.51
N ALA A 3 -22.44 -2.72 -0.73
CA ALA A 3 -21.71 -3.74 -1.47
C ALA A 3 -20.37 -4.00 -0.78
N SER A 4 -20.05 -5.28 -0.56
CA SER A 4 -18.80 -5.71 0.07
C SER A 4 -17.88 -6.36 -0.96
N PHE A 5 -16.60 -6.06 -0.88
CA PHE A 5 -15.57 -6.72 -1.68
C PHE A 5 -14.27 -6.83 -0.89
N GLN A 6 -13.40 -7.75 -1.30
CA GLN A 6 -12.05 -7.86 -0.78
C GLN A 6 -11.09 -7.20 -1.77
N LEU A 7 -10.21 -6.35 -1.26
CA LEU A 7 -9.08 -5.76 -1.97
C LEU A 7 -7.78 -6.34 -1.42
N ASN A 8 -6.87 -6.76 -2.28
CA ASN A 8 -5.51 -7.14 -1.89
C ASN A 8 -4.53 -6.19 -2.53
N VAL A 9 -3.64 -5.62 -1.72
CA VAL A 9 -2.57 -4.71 -2.14
C VAL A 9 -1.24 -5.42 -1.90
N ALA A 10 -0.55 -5.81 -2.97
CA ALA A 10 0.79 -6.38 -2.88
C ALA A 10 1.81 -5.34 -3.35
N ILE A 11 2.89 -5.17 -2.58
CA ILE A 11 3.94 -4.21 -2.89
C ILE A 11 5.27 -4.96 -2.88
N ARG A 12 6.00 -4.88 -4.00
CA ARG A 12 7.29 -5.57 -4.21
C ARG A 12 8.30 -4.62 -4.81
N GLU A 13 9.58 -4.80 -4.50
CA GLU A 13 10.64 -4.04 -5.14
C GLU A 13 10.70 -4.40 -6.63
N HIS A 14 10.67 -3.39 -7.50
CA HIS A 14 10.60 -3.57 -8.95
C HIS A 14 11.86 -4.23 -9.52
N SER A 15 13.04 -3.94 -8.95
CA SER A 15 14.33 -4.38 -9.50
C SER A 15 14.60 -5.87 -9.33
N ASN A 16 14.07 -6.49 -8.26
CA ASN A 16 14.36 -7.88 -7.91
C ASN A 16 13.11 -8.72 -7.58
N GLY A 17 11.93 -8.10 -7.47
CA GLY A 17 10.67 -8.78 -7.13
C GLY A 17 10.49 -9.10 -5.65
N ASP A 18 11.41 -8.64 -4.80
CA ASP A 18 11.40 -8.94 -3.36
C ASP A 18 10.21 -8.31 -2.66
N GLN A 19 9.74 -8.99 -1.61
CA GLN A 19 8.65 -8.51 -0.78
C GLN A 19 9.13 -7.39 0.13
N VAL A 20 8.34 -6.32 0.20
CA VAL A 20 8.49 -5.26 1.21
C VAL A 20 8.45 -5.86 2.60
N ALA A 21 9.36 -5.45 3.49
CA ALA A 21 9.31 -5.88 4.87
C ALA A 21 8.34 -5.02 5.68
N PHE A 22 7.74 -5.60 6.70
CA PHE A 22 6.98 -4.88 7.71
C PHE A 22 7.32 -5.35 9.12
N LYS A 23 7.08 -4.48 10.09
CA LYS A 23 7.22 -4.77 11.51
C LYS A 23 5.89 -4.55 12.22
N VAL A 24 5.54 -5.45 13.13
CA VAL A 24 4.47 -5.23 14.10
C VAL A 24 5.02 -4.34 15.22
N ASP A 25 4.55 -3.10 15.28
CA ASP A 25 4.90 -2.13 16.32
C ASP A 25 3.86 -2.08 17.46
N GLY A 26 2.68 -2.69 17.28
CA GLY A 26 1.59 -2.65 18.26
C GLY A 26 1.08 -1.23 18.51
N GLN A 27 0.70 -0.91 19.74
CA GLN A 27 0.19 0.42 20.12
C GLN A 27 1.30 1.44 20.43
N ARG A 28 2.53 1.19 19.97
CA ARG A 28 3.70 2.04 20.28
C ARG A 28 3.67 3.39 19.56
N PHE A 29 3.08 3.44 18.37
CA PHE A 29 2.99 4.65 17.56
C PHE A 29 1.52 4.94 17.26
N GLU A 30 1.16 6.22 17.24
CA GLU A 30 -0.18 6.63 16.84
C GLU A 30 -0.43 6.30 15.36
N GLY A 31 -1.56 5.67 15.06
CA GLY A 31 -2.00 5.40 13.68
C GLY A 31 -2.21 3.93 13.38
N ALA A 32 -1.13 3.18 13.14
CA ALA A 32 -1.23 1.78 12.73
C ALA A 32 -0.30 0.85 13.53
N GLU A 33 -0.77 -0.38 13.75
CA GLU A 33 -0.02 -1.38 14.51
C GLU A 33 1.17 -1.98 13.76
N LYS A 34 1.28 -1.70 12.45
CA LYS A 34 2.28 -2.26 11.55
C LYS A 34 2.94 -1.16 10.75
N THR A 35 4.26 -1.22 10.62
CA THR A 35 5.06 -0.30 9.81
C THR A 35 5.60 -1.02 8.59
N LEU A 36 5.25 -0.52 7.40
CA LEU A 36 5.88 -0.89 6.13
C LEU A 36 7.25 -0.23 6.00
N LYS A 37 8.20 -0.93 5.36
CA LYS A 37 9.56 -0.43 5.22
C LYS A 37 9.93 -0.31 3.74
N PHE A 38 10.43 0.85 3.38
CA PHE A 38 10.79 1.17 2.00
C PHE A 38 12.19 1.77 1.95
N SER A 39 12.84 1.61 0.83
CA SER A 39 14.03 2.36 0.45
C SER A 39 13.60 3.62 -0.30
N VAL A 40 14.31 4.72 -0.07
CA VAL A 40 14.23 5.92 -0.93
C VAL A 40 14.94 5.64 -2.26
N ASP A 41 14.62 6.42 -3.29
CA ASP A 41 15.26 6.31 -4.62
C ASP A 41 15.17 4.89 -5.23
N SER A 42 14.01 4.26 -5.01
CA SER A 42 13.64 2.90 -5.42
C SER A 42 12.31 2.90 -6.19
N HIS A 43 12.00 1.77 -6.81
CA HIS A 43 10.74 1.57 -7.55
C HIS A 43 10.03 0.35 -7.00
N TYR A 44 8.72 0.45 -6.79
CA TYR A 44 7.90 -0.63 -6.25
C TYR A 44 6.75 -0.99 -7.20
N ASP A 45 6.63 -2.27 -7.51
CA ASP A 45 5.45 -2.82 -8.16
C ASP A 45 4.31 -2.91 -7.14
N VAL A 46 3.26 -2.12 -7.39
CA VAL A 46 2.02 -2.12 -6.61
C VAL A 46 0.94 -2.84 -7.40
N ARG A 47 0.59 -4.03 -6.94
CA ARG A 47 -0.45 -4.86 -7.53
C ARG A 47 -1.71 -4.78 -6.69
N ILE A 48 -2.79 -4.35 -7.32
CA ILE A 48 -4.12 -4.27 -6.75
C ILE A 48 -4.95 -5.41 -7.33
N SER A 49 -5.53 -6.26 -6.48
CA SER A 49 -6.51 -7.24 -6.91
C SER A 49 -7.80 -7.17 -6.09
N ALA A 50 -8.95 -7.40 -6.73
CA ALA A 50 -10.24 -7.29 -6.07
C ALA A 50 -11.14 -8.51 -6.33
N ARG A 51 -11.95 -8.88 -5.33
CA ARG A 51 -12.97 -9.94 -5.41
C ARG A 51 -14.26 -9.51 -4.71
N PRO A 52 -15.41 -9.37 -5.42
CA PRO A 52 -15.55 -9.38 -6.89
C PRO A 52 -14.69 -8.30 -7.58
N SER A 53 -14.53 -8.39 -8.91
CA SER A 53 -13.75 -7.44 -9.71
C SER A 53 -14.15 -5.99 -9.41
N VAL A 54 -13.15 -5.12 -9.30
CA VAL A 54 -13.31 -3.68 -9.16
C VAL A 54 -12.43 -3.00 -10.21
N ASP A 55 -13.03 -2.06 -10.93
CA ASP A 55 -12.35 -1.30 -11.97
C ASP A 55 -11.57 -0.13 -11.35
N VAL A 56 -10.25 -0.25 -11.29
CA VAL A 56 -9.37 0.77 -10.71
C VAL A 56 -9.13 1.87 -11.75
N ARG A 57 -9.57 3.09 -11.45
CA ARG A 57 -9.50 4.25 -12.35
C ARG A 57 -8.34 5.18 -12.07
N ALA A 58 -7.96 5.31 -10.81
CA ALA A 58 -6.78 6.05 -10.40
C ALA A 58 -6.20 5.45 -9.13
N LEU A 59 -4.87 5.52 -9.00
CA LEU A 59 -4.14 5.19 -7.79
C LEU A 59 -3.15 6.32 -7.51
N ASN A 60 -3.24 6.89 -6.31
CA ASN A 60 -2.28 7.85 -5.79
C ASN A 60 -1.61 7.24 -4.55
N ILE A 61 -0.29 7.32 -4.46
CA ILE A 61 0.46 6.88 -3.29
C ILE A 61 1.43 7.98 -2.87
N ALA A 62 1.35 8.39 -1.61
CA ALA A 62 2.20 9.43 -1.02
C ALA A 62 2.18 10.76 -1.81
N GLY A 63 1.07 11.09 -2.46
CA GLY A 63 0.92 12.31 -3.28
C GLY A 63 1.27 12.13 -4.75
N PHE A 64 1.77 10.96 -5.18
CA PHE A 64 2.11 10.67 -6.57
C PHE A 64 0.99 9.89 -7.26
N ASP A 65 0.45 10.43 -8.35
CA ASP A 65 -0.45 9.71 -9.23
C ASP A 65 0.34 8.69 -10.06
N LEU A 66 -0.14 7.44 -10.09
CA LEU A 66 0.57 6.35 -10.74
C LEU A 66 -0.09 5.94 -12.05
N ASP A 67 0.73 5.59 -13.03
CA ASP A 67 0.27 5.01 -14.28
C ASP A 67 -0.25 3.59 -14.07
N LEU A 68 -1.51 3.38 -14.40
CA LEU A 68 -2.19 2.10 -14.24
C LEU A 68 -2.02 1.23 -15.48
N LYS A 69 -1.62 -0.03 -15.26
CA LYS A 69 -1.61 -1.08 -16.26
C LYS A 69 -2.58 -2.19 -15.84
N LYS A 70 -3.63 -2.40 -16.62
CA LYS A 70 -4.57 -3.50 -16.38
C LYS A 70 -3.92 -4.82 -16.83
N GLU A 71 -3.68 -5.73 -15.90
CA GLU A 71 -3.08 -7.05 -16.16
C GLU A 71 -4.16 -8.11 -16.42
N SER A 72 -5.28 -8.03 -15.70
CA SER A 72 -6.45 -8.89 -15.92
C SER A 72 -7.75 -8.19 -15.52
N GLU A 73 -8.89 -8.88 -15.61
CA GLU A 73 -10.17 -8.34 -15.13
C GLU A 73 -10.16 -8.02 -13.63
N ASN A 74 -9.38 -8.75 -12.84
CA ASN A 74 -9.35 -8.61 -11.38
C ASN A 74 -8.07 -7.98 -10.86
N GLU A 75 -7.13 -7.60 -11.74
CA GLU A 75 -5.79 -7.18 -11.35
C GLU A 75 -5.31 -5.95 -12.12
N THR A 76 -4.84 -4.95 -11.38
CA THR A 76 -4.20 -3.74 -11.90
C THR A 76 -2.80 -3.63 -11.28
N LEU A 77 -1.82 -3.31 -12.11
CA LEU A 77 -0.43 -3.06 -11.73
C LEU A 77 -0.12 -1.58 -11.90
N ALA A 78 0.67 -1.03 -10.99
CA ALA A 78 1.26 0.29 -11.10
C ALA A 78 2.68 0.25 -10.54
N VAL A 79 3.56 1.16 -10.99
CA VAL A 79 4.91 1.31 -10.45
C VAL A 79 4.98 2.59 -9.65
N TRP A 80 5.34 2.50 -8.37
CA TRP A 80 5.54 3.64 -7.50
C TRP A 80 7.03 3.97 -7.36
N ASN A 81 7.40 5.19 -7.74
CA ASN A 81 8.77 5.71 -7.63
C ASN A 81 8.93 6.51 -6.33
N THR A 82 9.88 6.11 -5.47
CA THR A 82 10.20 6.80 -4.21
C THR A 82 11.37 7.77 -4.33
N SER A 83 11.79 8.10 -5.55
CA SER A 83 12.86 9.07 -5.79
C SER A 83 12.53 10.45 -5.24
N GLY A 84 13.47 11.04 -4.50
CA GLY A 84 13.28 12.33 -3.86
C GLY A 84 12.43 12.30 -2.57
N MET A 85 12.00 11.12 -2.10
CA MET A 85 11.42 10.98 -0.76
C MET A 85 12.48 11.10 0.33
N GLU A 86 12.13 11.70 1.47
CA GLU A 86 13.08 11.86 2.58
C GLU A 86 13.20 10.60 3.43
N VAL A 87 14.44 10.27 3.81
CA VAL A 87 14.72 9.22 4.80
C VAL A 87 14.04 9.56 6.13
N SER A 88 13.30 8.60 6.68
CA SER A 88 12.62 8.77 7.95
C SER A 88 13.62 8.90 9.11
N LYS A 89 13.50 9.97 9.91
CA LYS A 89 14.32 10.19 11.11
C LYS A 89 14.30 8.97 12.06
N LYS A 90 15.39 8.79 12.83
CA LYS A 90 15.46 7.72 13.83
C LYS A 90 14.33 7.86 14.84
N GLY A 91 13.68 6.75 15.18
CA GLY A 91 12.58 6.72 16.15
C GLY A 91 11.23 7.22 15.63
N THR A 92 11.16 7.79 14.42
CA THR A 92 9.88 8.26 13.84
C THR A 92 9.30 7.27 12.82
N ARG A 93 8.03 7.49 12.51
CA ARG A 93 7.26 6.86 11.43
C ARG A 93 6.61 7.97 10.60
N GLN A 94 6.36 7.67 9.34
CA GLN A 94 5.67 8.55 8.41
C GLN A 94 4.43 7.82 7.91
N ASN A 95 3.30 8.51 7.79
CA ASN A 95 2.11 7.91 7.17
C ASN A 95 2.08 8.31 5.70
N ILE A 96 2.06 7.33 4.81
CA ILE A 96 1.78 7.56 3.40
C ILE A 96 0.29 7.36 3.15
N THR A 97 -0.30 8.24 2.35
CA THR A 97 -1.70 8.10 1.93
C THR A 97 -1.75 7.28 0.64
N LEU A 98 -2.54 6.21 0.65
CA LEU A 98 -2.98 5.50 -0.54
C LEU A 98 -4.41 5.93 -0.85
N VAL A 99 -4.62 6.47 -2.05
CA VAL A 99 -5.95 6.82 -2.57
C VAL A 99 -6.24 5.98 -3.79
N LEU A 100 -7.28 5.16 -3.73
CA LEU A 100 -7.74 4.34 -4.85
C LEU A 100 -9.13 4.82 -5.27
N ARG A 101 -9.29 5.18 -6.55
CA ARG A 101 -10.57 5.61 -7.12
C ARG A 101 -11.10 4.56 -8.05
N THR A 102 -12.40 4.29 -7.91
CA THR A 102 -13.17 3.37 -8.76
C THR A 102 -14.43 4.12 -9.24
N PRO A 103 -15.16 3.59 -10.25
CA PRO A 103 -16.43 4.19 -10.64
C PRO A 103 -17.47 4.24 -9.52
N GLN A 104 -17.34 3.38 -8.50
CA GLN A 104 -18.30 3.25 -7.40
C GLN A 104 -17.89 4.04 -6.15
N GLY A 105 -16.64 4.49 -6.04
CA GLY A 105 -16.22 5.31 -4.92
C GLY A 105 -14.71 5.46 -4.76
N THR A 106 -14.32 6.12 -3.67
CA THR A 106 -12.92 6.37 -3.33
C THR A 106 -12.55 5.73 -2.00
N LEU A 107 -11.47 4.96 -2.00
CA LEU A 107 -10.78 4.47 -0.81
C LEU A 107 -9.64 5.44 -0.48
N THR A 108 -9.56 5.92 0.76
CA THR A 108 -8.39 6.64 1.28
C THR A 108 -7.88 5.92 2.52
N LYS A 109 -6.63 5.46 2.50
CA LYS A 109 -6.02 4.71 3.60
C LYS A 109 -4.63 5.25 3.92
N GLN A 110 -4.39 5.50 5.21
CA GLN A 110 -3.05 5.83 5.71
C GLN A 110 -2.30 4.53 6.02
N LEU A 111 -1.07 4.42 5.52
CA LEU A 111 -0.16 3.31 5.79
C LEU A 111 1.05 3.83 6.56
N GLN A 112 1.22 3.37 7.78
CA GLN A 112 2.41 3.69 8.57
C GLN A 112 3.64 3.07 7.92
N SER A 113 4.63 3.90 7.68
CA SER A 113 5.79 3.61 6.84
C SER A 113 7.06 4.14 7.49
N LYS A 114 8.18 3.55 7.06
CA LYS A 114 9.52 4.04 7.38
C LYS A 114 10.40 3.92 6.14
N PHE A 115 11.00 5.03 5.75
CA PHE A 115 11.91 5.12 4.63
C PHE A 115 13.35 5.07 5.12
N TYR A 116 14.14 4.24 4.46
CA TYR A 116 15.55 4.03 4.73
C TYR A 116 16.39 4.50 3.54
N PRO A 117 17.67 4.86 3.76
CA PRO A 117 18.60 5.06 2.65
C PRO A 117 18.64 3.83 1.75
N LYS A 118 18.87 4.05 0.46
CA LYS A 118 19.16 2.96 -0.48
C LYS A 118 20.32 2.11 0.06
N GLU A 119 20.19 0.79 -0.03
CA GLU A 119 21.15 -0.22 0.50
C GLU A 119 21.17 -0.40 2.03
N ASP A 120 20.37 0.33 2.80
CA ASP A 120 20.25 0.06 4.24
C ASP A 120 19.44 -1.22 4.48
N SER A 121 20.13 -2.26 4.95
CA SER A 121 19.54 -3.58 5.25
C SER A 121 18.34 -3.54 6.20
N HIS A 122 18.15 -2.48 7.00
CA HIS A 122 16.97 -2.36 7.86
C HIS A 122 15.66 -2.29 7.07
N ALA A 123 15.69 -1.85 5.82
CA ALA A 123 14.54 -1.88 4.91
C ALA A 123 14.03 -3.31 4.71
N ASP A 124 14.92 -4.30 4.77
CA ASP A 124 14.61 -5.71 4.53
C ASP A 124 14.24 -6.50 5.79
N TRP A 125 14.52 -5.96 6.98
CA TRP A 125 14.32 -6.66 8.24
C TRP A 125 12.84 -6.72 8.64
N GLY A 126 12.37 -7.89 9.07
CA GLY A 126 11.03 -8.09 9.61
C GLY A 126 10.26 -9.18 8.89
N HIS A 127 8.93 -9.12 8.99
CA HIS A 127 8.05 -10.01 8.25
C HIS A 127 7.99 -9.56 6.80
N LYS A 128 7.97 -10.51 5.86
CA LYS A 128 7.84 -10.20 4.43
C LYS A 128 6.36 -10.06 4.08
N LEU A 129 6.01 -8.95 3.44
CA LEU A 129 4.66 -8.65 3.00
C LEU A 129 4.36 -9.38 1.70
N THR A 130 3.50 -10.38 1.77
CA THR A 130 2.83 -10.96 0.61
C THR A 130 1.76 -10.02 0.09
N THR A 131 0.87 -9.59 0.97
CA THR A 131 -0.20 -8.66 0.61
C THR A 131 -0.87 -8.08 1.86
N ILE A 132 -1.43 -6.88 1.72
CA ILE A 132 -2.40 -6.34 2.65
C ILE A 132 -3.79 -6.68 2.12
N GLU A 133 -4.53 -7.49 2.87
CA GLU A 133 -5.92 -7.83 2.57
C GLU A 133 -6.84 -6.86 3.31
N TRP A 134 -7.67 -6.15 2.56
CA TRP A 134 -8.73 -5.29 3.07
C TRP A 134 -10.09 -5.85 2.71
N LYS A 135 -10.93 -6.06 3.73
CA LYS A 135 -12.37 -6.21 3.50
C LYS A 135 -12.97 -4.83 3.46
N CYS A 136 -13.64 -4.53 2.37
CA CYS A 136 -14.19 -3.23 2.08
C CYS A 136 -15.72 -3.26 2.06
N THR A 137 -16.32 -2.19 2.55
CA THR A 137 -17.73 -1.86 2.37
C THR A 137 -17.83 -0.48 1.71
N MET A 138 -18.97 -0.17 1.11
CA MET A 138 -19.15 1.06 0.35
C MET A 138 -20.40 1.80 0.78
N GLU A 139 -20.25 3.09 1.10
CA GLU A 139 -21.31 4.00 1.54
C GLU A 139 -21.10 5.37 0.89
N HIS A 140 -22.11 5.89 0.18
CA HIS A 140 -22.11 7.24 -0.40
C HIS A 140 -20.81 7.61 -1.17
N ASP A 141 -20.40 6.77 -2.13
CA ASP A 141 -19.17 6.93 -2.93
C ASP A 141 -17.85 6.89 -2.13
N VAL A 142 -17.90 6.44 -0.88
CA VAL A 142 -16.74 6.20 -0.03
C VAL A 142 -16.57 4.70 0.20
N ILE A 143 -15.34 4.22 0.03
CA ILE A 143 -14.96 2.84 0.31
C ILE A 143 -14.30 2.80 1.69
N HIS A 144 -14.88 2.03 2.59
CA HIS A 144 -14.42 1.85 3.97
C HIS A 144 -13.77 0.49 4.15
N VAL A 145 -12.55 0.46 4.70
CA VAL A 145 -11.91 -0.78 5.17
C VAL A 145 -12.49 -1.15 6.52
N VAL A 146 -13.17 -2.29 6.60
CA VAL A 146 -13.77 -2.81 7.85
C VAL A 146 -12.89 -3.87 8.52
N GLU A 147 -11.98 -4.49 7.78
CA GLU A 147 -11.01 -5.45 8.30
C GLU A 147 -9.70 -5.35 7.51
N GLU A 148 -8.57 -5.46 8.20
CA GLU A 148 -7.23 -5.35 7.62
C GLU A 148 -6.31 -6.45 8.14
N ASN A 149 -5.73 -7.22 7.21
CA ASN A 149 -4.80 -8.28 7.53
C ASN A 149 -3.53 -8.14 6.69
N PHE A 150 -2.36 -8.23 7.33
CA PHE A 150 -1.07 -8.25 6.65
C PHE A 150 -0.62 -9.72 6.58
N ARG A 151 -0.39 -10.22 5.37
CA ARG A 151 0.10 -11.58 5.09
C ARG A 151 1.45 -11.54 4.41
#